data_AF-A0A9D2DQU1-F1
#
_entry.id   AF-A0A9D2DQU1-F1
#
_cell.length_a   1.000
_cell.length_b   1.000
_cell.length_c   1.000
_cell.angle_alpha   90.00
_cell.angle_beta   90.00
_cell.angle_gamma   90.00
#
_symmetry.space_group_name_H-M   'P 1'
#
loop_
_entity.id
_entity.type
_entity.pdbx_description
1 polymer ?
#
loop_
_entity_poly.entity_id
_entity_poly.type
_entity_poly.pdbx_seq_one_letter_code
_entity_poly.pdbx_strand_id
1 'polypeptide(L)'
;MASLPDWILEGIRTKELYEWLNYGGELVGRFSNQPFAKAMIGSLLLIYGSGSDAETDFIQYHTLRLCGIFRITDRCLYEVSPILYQVFGIPEEFCFPDKEDLRDELEEKVTYLGRQMLLQERERLMAESGFQVKQFLPRIDKQQIRLAAKRYVQMGKHSGDIAYEPRFRFEESGGFSDALMLQYLDDETNTVRKTAENWLKKSIAAIIQKQIYYGCIREELSEMEAAAAHKKRAA
;
A
#
# COMPACT_ATOMS: atom_id res chain seq x y z
N MET A 1 -14.04 -11.44 26.60
CA MET A 1 -14.35 -11.97 25.25
C MET A 1 -14.39 -10.77 24.32
N ALA A 2 -13.60 -10.74 23.25
CA ALA A 2 -13.71 -9.66 22.27
C ALA A 2 -15.12 -9.70 21.65
N SER A 3 -15.78 -8.55 21.55
CA SER A 3 -17.07 -8.43 20.86
C SER A 3 -16.93 -8.84 19.40
N LEU A 4 -18.00 -9.39 18.83
CA LEU A 4 -18.07 -9.64 17.39
C LEU A 4 -18.17 -8.30 16.64
N PRO A 5 -17.50 -8.14 15.48
CA PRO A 5 -17.73 -7.02 14.57
C PRO A 5 -19.21 -6.79 14.23
N ASP A 6 -19.60 -5.52 14.05
CA ASP A 6 -20.99 -5.11 13.82
C ASP A 6 -21.58 -5.74 12.55
N TRP A 7 -20.79 -5.87 11.48
CA TRP A 7 -21.23 -6.52 10.24
C TRP A 7 -21.68 -7.98 10.46
N ILE A 8 -21.14 -8.66 11.48
CA ILE A 8 -21.55 -10.02 11.85
C ILE A 8 -22.91 -9.99 12.56
N LEU A 9 -23.18 -8.95 13.35
CA LEU A 9 -24.36 -8.83 14.20
C LEU A 9 -25.58 -8.29 13.46
N GLU A 10 -25.38 -7.44 12.46
CA GLU A 10 -26.44 -6.65 11.83
C GLU A 10 -26.98 -7.24 10.53
N GLY A 11 -26.26 -8.19 9.92
CA GLY A 11 -26.75 -8.87 8.72
C GLY A 11 -27.77 -9.98 9.00
N ILE A 12 -28.55 -10.34 7.97
CA ILE A 12 -29.63 -11.33 8.09
C ILE A 12 -29.05 -12.72 8.41
N ARG A 13 -27.95 -13.11 7.75
CA ARG A 13 -27.32 -14.44 7.88
C ARG A 13 -25.81 -14.36 8.10
N THR A 14 -25.30 -13.20 8.49
CA THR A 14 -23.86 -12.97 8.69
C THR A 14 -23.28 -13.76 9.86
N LYS A 15 -24.09 -14.08 10.88
CA LYS A 15 -23.69 -15.02 11.95
C LYS A 15 -23.46 -16.43 11.41
N GLU A 16 -24.35 -16.90 10.54
CA GLU A 16 -24.24 -18.22 9.90
C GLU A 16 -22.99 -18.30 9.01
N LEU A 17 -22.73 -17.23 8.23
CA LEU A 17 -21.48 -17.09 7.47
C LEU A 17 -20.26 -17.15 8.38
N TYR A 18 -20.25 -16.35 9.46
CA TYR A 18 -19.13 -16.29 10.39
C TYR A 18 -18.87 -17.64 11.09
N GLU A 19 -19.93 -18.34 11.48
CA GLU A 19 -19.85 -19.68 12.08
C GLU A 19 -19.29 -20.69 11.08
N TRP A 20 -19.79 -20.69 9.84
CA TRP A 20 -19.24 -21.54 8.79
C TRP A 20 -17.76 -21.25 8.54
N LEU A 21 -17.34 -19.97 8.49
CA LEU A 21 -15.94 -19.58 8.30
C LEU A 21 -15.04 -20.10 9.43
N ASN A 22 -15.42 -19.90 10.70
CA ASN A 22 -14.55 -20.17 11.86
C ASN A 22 -14.64 -21.59 12.42
N TYR A 23 -15.81 -22.24 12.35
CA TYR A 23 -16.08 -23.49 13.06
C TYR A 23 -16.51 -24.63 12.14
N GLY A 24 -16.93 -24.32 10.91
CA GLY A 24 -17.25 -25.34 9.92
C GLY A 24 -16.01 -26.11 9.48
N GLY A 25 -15.92 -27.39 9.81
CA GLY A 25 -14.94 -28.31 9.22
C GLY A 25 -15.22 -28.58 7.73
N GLU A 26 -16.44 -28.30 7.28
CA GLU A 26 -16.87 -28.44 5.90
C GLU A 26 -16.30 -27.31 5.03
N LEU A 27 -15.61 -27.70 3.94
CA LEU A 27 -15.05 -26.76 2.96
C LEU A 27 -16.12 -26.16 2.04
N VAL A 28 -17.30 -26.75 2.00
CA VAL A 28 -18.42 -26.35 1.15
C VAL A 28 -19.63 -26.08 2.04
N GLY A 29 -20.31 -24.97 1.81
CA GLY A 29 -21.56 -24.61 2.46
C GLY A 29 -22.64 -24.31 1.42
N ARG A 30 -23.91 -24.49 1.79
CA ARG A 30 -25.05 -24.09 0.96
C ARG A 30 -25.86 -23.04 1.68
N PHE A 31 -25.98 -21.85 1.07
CA PHE A 31 -26.67 -20.72 1.64
C PHE A 31 -27.69 -20.21 0.61
N SER A 32 -28.98 -20.22 0.97
CA SER A 32 -30.07 -19.81 0.06
C SER A 32 -30.10 -20.65 -1.22
N ASN A 33 -29.89 -21.96 -1.10
CA ASN A 33 -29.68 -22.92 -2.19
C ASN A 33 -28.45 -22.66 -3.08
N GLN A 34 -27.68 -21.60 -2.81
CA GLN A 34 -26.47 -21.31 -3.54
C GLN A 34 -25.23 -21.99 -2.93
N PRO A 35 -24.38 -22.59 -3.78
CA PRO A 35 -23.15 -23.23 -3.37
C PRO A 35 -22.01 -22.24 -3.07
N PHE A 36 -21.37 -22.38 -1.92
CA PHE A 36 -20.14 -21.68 -1.55
C PHE A 36 -19.04 -22.64 -1.13
N ALA A 37 -17.80 -22.31 -1.46
CA ALA A 37 -16.61 -23.04 -1.02
C ALA A 37 -15.64 -22.10 -0.31
N LYS A 38 -14.85 -22.63 0.62
CA LYS A 38 -13.76 -21.89 1.26
C LYS A 38 -12.43 -22.63 1.16
N ALA A 39 -11.35 -21.87 1.01
CA ALA A 39 -9.99 -22.38 1.03
C ALA A 39 -9.14 -21.56 2.00
N MET A 40 -8.30 -22.23 2.78
CA MET A 40 -7.43 -21.58 3.77
C MET A 40 -6.05 -21.33 3.18
N ILE A 41 -5.54 -20.11 3.35
CA ILE A 41 -4.16 -19.74 3.05
C ILE A 41 -3.64 -18.92 4.23
N GLY A 42 -2.71 -19.49 5.00
CA GLY A 42 -2.23 -18.86 6.23
C GLY A 42 -3.40 -18.59 7.19
N SER A 43 -3.57 -17.32 7.58
CA SER A 43 -4.64 -16.79 8.43
C SER A 43 -5.88 -16.30 7.67
N LEU A 44 -5.93 -16.54 6.35
CA LEU A 44 -6.99 -16.09 5.46
C LEU A 44 -7.89 -17.25 5.01
N LEU A 45 -9.18 -16.98 4.88
CA LEU A 45 -10.15 -17.83 4.23
C LEU A 45 -10.63 -17.16 2.94
N LEU A 46 -10.27 -17.74 1.81
CA LEU A 46 -10.79 -17.33 0.51
C LEU A 46 -12.18 -17.94 0.31
N ILE A 47 -13.16 -17.12 -0.04
CA ILE A 47 -14.56 -17.51 -0.22
C ILE A 47 -14.85 -17.52 -1.72
N TYR A 48 -15.38 -18.63 -2.21
CA TYR A 48 -15.74 -18.82 -3.60
C TYR A 48 -17.23 -19.12 -3.76
N GLY A 49 -17.85 -18.57 -4.80
CA GLY A 49 -19.26 -18.81 -5.11
C GLY A 49 -19.49 -18.95 -6.61
N SER A 50 -20.60 -19.60 -7.00
CA SER A 50 -20.94 -19.90 -8.40
C SER A 50 -21.61 -18.75 -9.16
N GLY A 51 -22.03 -17.67 -8.48
CA GLY A 51 -22.69 -16.53 -9.13
C GLY A 51 -24.03 -16.83 -9.80
N SER A 52 -24.55 -18.07 -9.72
CA SER A 52 -25.79 -18.50 -10.38
C SER A 52 -26.55 -19.53 -9.55
N ASP A 53 -27.89 -19.45 -9.60
CA ASP A 53 -28.85 -20.32 -8.92
C ASP A 53 -28.96 -21.73 -9.52
N ALA A 54 -28.14 -22.07 -10.51
CA ALA A 54 -28.30 -23.32 -11.24
C ALA A 54 -27.96 -24.52 -10.34
N GLU A 55 -28.95 -25.41 -10.15
CA GLU A 55 -28.82 -26.73 -9.51
C GLU A 55 -27.80 -27.67 -10.20
N THR A 56 -27.05 -27.18 -11.20
CA THR A 56 -26.00 -27.94 -11.85
C THR A 56 -24.87 -28.20 -10.86
N ASP A 57 -24.67 -29.49 -10.61
CA ASP A 57 -23.57 -30.08 -9.87
C ASP A 57 -22.32 -29.18 -9.80
N PHE A 58 -21.88 -28.93 -8.57
CA PHE A 58 -20.63 -28.27 -8.14
C PHE A 58 -19.33 -28.72 -8.88
N ILE A 59 -19.45 -29.70 -9.78
CA ILE A 59 -18.39 -30.47 -10.42
C ILE A 59 -17.60 -29.65 -11.44
N GLN A 60 -18.09 -28.49 -11.90
CA GLN A 60 -17.28 -27.58 -12.70
C GLN A 60 -16.68 -26.48 -11.83
N TYR A 61 -15.60 -26.80 -11.11
CA TYR A 61 -14.74 -25.84 -10.37
C TYR A 61 -14.36 -24.59 -11.19
N HIS A 62 -14.48 -24.66 -12.51
CA HIS A 62 -14.19 -23.60 -13.48
C HIS A 62 -15.21 -22.45 -13.43
N THR A 63 -16.32 -22.62 -12.70
CA THR A 63 -17.39 -21.61 -12.54
C THR A 63 -17.29 -20.82 -11.23
N LEU A 64 -16.46 -21.28 -10.28
CA LEU A 64 -16.28 -20.62 -9.00
C LEU A 64 -15.46 -19.34 -9.16
N ARG A 65 -15.98 -18.24 -8.61
CA ARG A 65 -15.30 -16.95 -8.57
C ARG A 65 -15.00 -16.58 -7.14
N LEU A 66 -13.89 -15.86 -6.91
CA LEU A 66 -13.61 -15.28 -5.60
C LEU A 66 -14.73 -14.30 -5.28
N CYS A 67 -15.34 -14.46 -4.10
CA CYS A 67 -16.45 -13.64 -3.64
C CYS A 67 -16.11 -12.79 -2.42
N GLY A 68 -15.02 -13.13 -1.73
CA GLY A 68 -14.51 -12.40 -0.59
C GLY A 68 -13.33 -13.12 0.05
N ILE A 69 -12.64 -12.40 0.92
CA ILE A 69 -11.54 -12.91 1.74
C ILE A 69 -11.89 -12.59 3.17
N PHE A 70 -11.92 -13.60 4.03
CA PHE A 70 -12.10 -13.41 5.47
C PHE A 70 -10.75 -13.56 6.18
N ARG A 71 -10.35 -12.55 6.93
CA ARG A 71 -9.13 -12.60 7.74
C ARG A 71 -9.49 -13.00 9.17
N ILE A 72 -8.91 -14.10 9.63
CA ILE A 72 -9.27 -14.70 10.92
C ILE A 72 -8.86 -13.80 12.09
N THR A 73 -7.73 -13.11 11.96
CA THR A 73 -7.08 -12.37 13.06
C THR A 73 -7.89 -11.15 13.49
N ASP A 74 -8.51 -10.42 12.57
CA ASP A 74 -9.33 -9.24 12.84
C ASP A 74 -10.83 -9.46 12.58
N ARG A 75 -11.21 -10.62 12.04
CA ARG A 75 -12.59 -10.99 11.70
C ARG A 75 -13.23 -10.03 10.69
N CYS A 76 -12.42 -9.45 9.80
CA CYS A 76 -12.90 -8.58 8.74
C CYS A 76 -13.02 -9.33 7.41
N LEU A 77 -13.89 -8.83 6.54
CA LEU A 77 -13.96 -9.24 5.14
C LEU A 77 -13.20 -8.23 4.26
N TYR A 78 -12.70 -8.73 3.14
CA TYR A 78 -11.97 -7.99 2.10
C TYR A 78 -12.43 -8.49 0.74
N GLU A 79 -12.26 -7.68 -0.32
CA GLU A 79 -12.60 -8.07 -1.70
C GLU A 79 -14.04 -8.62 -1.82
N VAL A 80 -14.98 -8.00 -1.10
CA VAL A 80 -16.35 -8.51 -0.95
C VAL A 80 -17.14 -8.20 -2.20
N SER A 81 -17.50 -9.25 -2.93
CA SER A 81 -18.36 -9.15 -4.10
C SER A 81 -19.84 -9.00 -3.74
N PRO A 82 -20.67 -8.46 -4.66
CA PRO A 82 -22.10 -8.24 -4.41
C PRO A 82 -22.90 -9.48 -3.99
N ILE A 83 -22.47 -10.69 -4.40
CA ILE A 83 -23.17 -11.92 -4.03
C ILE A 83 -23.13 -12.20 -2.52
N LEU A 84 -22.03 -11.82 -1.83
CA LEU A 84 -21.97 -11.98 -0.37
C LEU A 84 -22.95 -11.04 0.33
N TYR A 85 -23.06 -9.78 -0.14
CA TYR A 85 -24.08 -8.86 0.38
C TYR A 85 -25.49 -9.42 0.20
N GLN A 86 -25.81 -9.89 -1.00
CA GLN A 86 -27.14 -10.39 -1.35
C GLN A 86 -27.52 -11.66 -0.59
N VAL A 87 -26.65 -12.68 -0.57
CA VAL A 87 -26.96 -13.99 0.03
C VAL A 87 -27.04 -13.92 1.55
N PHE A 88 -26.16 -13.13 2.17
CA PHE A 88 -26.06 -13.05 3.62
C PHE A 88 -26.82 -11.84 4.21
N GLY A 89 -27.40 -10.99 3.37
CA GLY A 89 -28.10 -9.79 3.78
C GLY A 89 -27.18 -8.85 4.57
N ILE A 90 -25.97 -8.61 4.06
CA ILE A 90 -25.06 -7.62 4.64
C ILE A 90 -25.59 -6.23 4.27
N PRO A 91 -25.80 -5.33 5.24
CA PRO A 91 -26.22 -3.96 4.95
C PRO A 91 -25.21 -3.22 4.06
N GLU A 92 -25.70 -2.40 3.12
CA GLU A 92 -24.87 -1.73 2.10
C GLU A 92 -23.94 -0.65 2.70
N GLU A 93 -24.27 -0.16 3.89
CA GLU A 93 -23.45 0.78 4.66
C GLU A 93 -22.13 0.18 5.14
N PHE A 94 -22.01 -1.15 5.22
CA PHE A 94 -20.75 -1.81 5.52
C PHE A 94 -19.87 -1.84 4.28
N CYS A 95 -18.84 -1.00 4.25
CA CYS A 95 -17.82 -1.02 3.19
C CYS A 95 -16.60 -1.84 3.66
N PHE A 96 -16.23 -2.83 2.87
CA PHE A 96 -15.04 -3.66 3.11
C PHE A 96 -13.89 -3.24 2.20
N PRO A 97 -12.64 -3.25 2.66
CA PRO A 97 -11.52 -2.83 1.83
C PRO A 97 -11.35 -3.71 0.60
N ASP A 98 -11.13 -3.05 -0.53
CA ASP A 98 -10.79 -3.71 -1.79
C ASP A 98 -9.28 -3.65 -2.06
N LYS A 99 -8.87 -4.21 -3.19
CA LYS A 99 -7.49 -4.31 -3.62
C LYS A 99 -6.84 -2.93 -3.82
N GLU A 100 -7.61 -1.93 -4.25
CA GLU A 100 -7.10 -0.57 -4.43
C GLU A 100 -6.88 0.10 -3.07
N ASP A 101 -7.81 -0.08 -2.12
CA ASP A 101 -7.64 0.38 -0.74
C ASP A 101 -6.39 -0.23 -0.10
N LEU A 102 -6.22 -1.56 -0.22
CA LEU A 102 -5.07 -2.28 0.31
C LEU A 102 -3.76 -1.89 -0.36
N ARG A 103 -3.79 -1.58 -1.65
CA ARG A 103 -2.61 -1.06 -2.37
C ARG A 103 -2.18 0.26 -1.77
N ASP A 104 -3.10 1.21 -1.66
CA ASP A 104 -2.82 2.57 -1.23
C ASP A 104 -2.33 2.59 0.23
N GLU A 105 -2.94 1.78 1.10
CA GLU A 105 -2.47 1.57 2.49
C GLU A 105 -1.05 1.00 2.54
N LEU A 106 -0.75 -0.03 1.73
CA LEU A 106 0.57 -0.62 1.68
C LEU A 106 1.62 0.36 1.15
N GLU A 107 1.29 1.18 0.14
CA GLU A 107 2.21 2.21 -0.37
C GLU A 107 2.58 3.24 0.70
N GLU A 108 1.60 3.67 1.48
CA GLU A 108 1.80 4.64 2.55
C GLU A 108 2.70 4.06 3.64
N LYS A 109 2.42 2.83 4.08
CA LYS A 109 3.23 2.12 5.09
C LYS A 109 4.65 1.85 4.60
N VAL A 110 4.83 1.41 3.36
CA VAL A 110 6.16 1.19 2.74
C VAL A 110 6.92 2.51 2.61
N THR A 111 6.24 3.58 2.19
CA THR A 111 6.83 4.92 2.09
C THR A 111 7.32 5.39 3.45
N TYR A 112 6.47 5.28 4.48
CA TYR A 112 6.81 5.68 5.84
C TYR A 112 8.01 4.89 6.37
N LEU A 113 7.95 3.56 6.31
CA LEU A 113 9.04 2.71 6.80
C LEU A 113 10.33 2.96 6.02
N GLY A 114 10.27 3.05 4.69
CA GLY A 114 11.45 3.29 3.87
C GLY A 114 12.11 4.64 4.16
N ARG A 115 11.34 5.69 4.47
CA ARG A 115 11.89 6.97 4.94
C ARG A 115 12.58 6.82 6.30
N GLN A 116 12.00 6.09 7.24
CA GLN A 116 12.64 5.83 8.54
C GLN A 116 13.97 5.07 8.37
N MET A 117 13.98 4.03 7.56
CA MET A 117 15.20 3.27 7.25
C MET A 117 16.28 4.15 6.59
N LEU A 118 15.89 5.03 5.65
CA LEU A 118 16.81 5.99 5.04
C LEU A 118 17.38 7.00 6.04
N LEU A 119 16.63 7.38 7.08
CA LEU A 119 17.11 8.30 8.11
C LEU A 119 18.07 7.61 9.08
N GLN A 120 17.76 6.37 9.47
CA GLN A 120 18.48 5.65 10.53
C GLN A 120 19.68 4.85 10.00
N GLU A 121 19.58 4.29 8.80
CA GLU A 121 20.49 3.27 8.28
C GLU A 121 21.06 3.61 6.90
N ARG A 122 21.11 4.90 6.54
CA ARG A 122 21.52 5.37 5.20
C ARG A 122 22.82 4.75 4.70
N GLU A 123 23.87 4.80 5.51
CA GLU A 123 25.21 4.35 5.13
C GLU A 123 25.23 2.84 4.87
N ARG A 124 24.58 2.07 5.76
CA ARG A 124 24.40 0.64 5.62
C ARG A 124 23.65 0.29 4.33
N LEU A 125 22.52 0.94 4.08
CA LEU A 125 21.72 0.73 2.88
C LEU A 125 22.54 1.04 1.61
N MET A 126 23.35 2.11 1.62
CA MET A 126 24.24 2.44 0.52
C MET A 126 25.30 1.36 0.31
N ALA A 127 25.92 0.86 1.38
CA ALA A 127 26.93 -0.20 1.32
C ALA A 127 26.38 -1.54 0.79
N GLU A 128 25.16 -1.92 1.21
CA GLU A 128 24.52 -3.18 0.83
C GLU A 128 23.82 -3.13 -0.54
N SER A 129 23.70 -1.95 -1.15
CA SER A 129 22.98 -1.76 -2.42
C SER A 129 23.70 -2.32 -3.65
N GLY A 130 25.02 -2.51 -3.59
CA GLY A 130 25.84 -2.91 -4.73
C GLY A 130 26.13 -1.79 -5.75
N PHE A 131 25.67 -0.55 -5.50
CA PHE A 131 26.01 0.59 -6.35
C PHE A 131 27.43 1.11 -6.11
N GLN A 132 28.09 1.58 -7.16
CA GLN A 132 29.36 2.29 -7.05
C GLN A 132 29.14 3.73 -6.56
N VAL A 133 30.11 4.30 -5.85
CA VAL A 133 30.05 5.69 -5.33
C VAL A 133 29.61 6.71 -6.39
N LYS A 134 30.14 6.60 -7.61
CA LYS A 134 29.80 7.50 -8.73
C LYS A 134 28.31 7.48 -9.12
N GLN A 135 27.60 6.38 -8.85
CA GLN A 135 26.18 6.24 -9.15
C GLN A 135 25.29 6.95 -8.12
N PHE A 136 25.84 7.39 -6.99
CA PHE A 136 25.10 8.22 -6.03
C PHE A 136 25.23 9.72 -6.34
N LEU A 137 26.19 10.09 -7.19
CA LEU A 137 26.45 11.49 -7.52
C LEU A 137 25.57 11.92 -8.71
N PRO A 138 24.67 12.91 -8.53
CA PRO A 138 23.93 13.45 -9.65
C PRO A 138 24.86 14.26 -10.56
N ARG A 139 24.49 14.38 -11.83
CA ARG A 139 25.09 15.39 -12.71
C ARG A 139 24.54 16.76 -12.32
N ILE A 140 25.36 17.58 -11.69
CA ILE A 140 24.98 18.95 -11.30
C ILE A 140 25.38 19.94 -12.39
N ASP A 141 24.41 20.74 -12.81
CA ASP A 141 24.60 21.90 -13.68
C ASP A 141 24.20 23.17 -12.91
N LYS A 142 25.16 24.07 -12.68
CA LYS A 142 24.93 25.29 -11.90
C LYS A 142 23.87 26.21 -12.51
N GLN A 143 23.79 26.29 -13.84
CA GLN A 143 22.76 27.10 -14.50
C GLN A 143 21.37 26.50 -14.29
N GLN A 144 21.25 25.18 -14.33
CA GLN A 144 19.98 24.49 -14.05
C GLN A 144 19.55 24.67 -12.59
N ILE A 145 20.46 24.51 -11.63
CA ILE A 145 20.19 24.75 -10.21
C ILE A 145 19.69 26.19 -9.99
N ARG A 146 20.38 27.18 -10.58
CA ARG A 146 20.01 28.59 -10.47
C ARG A 146 18.65 28.90 -11.12
N LEU A 147 18.35 28.27 -12.26
CA LEU A 147 17.05 28.44 -12.91
C LEU A 147 15.93 27.82 -12.07
N ALA A 148 16.14 26.63 -11.50
CA ALA A 148 15.18 26.00 -10.59
C ALA A 148 14.96 26.86 -9.34
N ALA A 149 16.04 27.38 -8.74
CA ALA A 149 15.97 28.28 -7.58
C ALA A 149 15.12 29.53 -7.85
N LYS A 150 15.33 30.19 -9.00
CA LYS A 150 14.52 31.33 -9.43
C LYS A 150 13.04 31.00 -9.58
N ARG A 151 12.70 29.81 -10.08
CA ARG A 151 11.29 29.37 -10.19
C ARG A 151 10.64 29.24 -8.81
N TYR A 152 11.34 28.70 -7.82
CA TYR A 152 10.83 28.62 -6.46
C TYR A 152 10.62 30.01 -5.83
N VAL A 153 11.53 30.95 -6.06
CA VAL A 153 11.35 32.35 -5.64
C VAL A 153 10.10 32.97 -6.29
N GLN A 154 9.86 32.71 -7.58
CA GLN A 154 8.64 33.17 -8.28
C GLN A 154 7.36 32.55 -7.71
N MET A 155 7.44 31.34 -7.16
CA MET A 155 6.34 30.67 -6.45
C MET A 155 6.19 31.13 -4.99
N GLY A 156 7.02 32.06 -4.52
CA GLY A 156 7.01 32.52 -3.12
C GLY A 156 7.51 31.48 -2.12
N LYS A 157 8.32 30.51 -2.57
CA LYS A 157 8.92 29.47 -1.72
C LYS A 157 10.24 29.94 -1.14
N HIS A 158 10.51 29.50 0.08
CA HIS A 158 11.76 29.75 0.80
C HIS A 158 12.69 28.53 0.77
N SER A 159 13.97 28.76 1.06
CA SER A 159 14.96 27.67 1.15
C SER A 159 14.50 26.53 2.09
N GLY A 160 13.88 26.87 3.23
CA GLY A 160 13.32 25.91 4.18
C GLY A 160 12.19 25.02 3.63
N ASP A 161 11.50 25.46 2.57
CA ASP A 161 10.42 24.69 1.93
C ASP A 161 10.95 23.63 0.95
N ILE A 162 12.25 23.67 0.63
CA ILE A 162 12.84 22.81 -0.39
C ILE A 162 13.35 21.52 0.26
N ALA A 163 12.52 20.48 0.14
CA ALA A 163 12.85 19.12 0.54
C ALA A 163 12.42 18.12 -0.54
N TYR A 164 13.30 17.14 -0.80
CA TYR A 164 12.91 15.96 -1.55
C TYR A 164 12.51 14.86 -0.58
N GLU A 165 11.27 14.42 -0.68
CA GLU A 165 10.79 13.29 0.10
C GLU A 165 10.48 12.09 -0.81
N PRO A 166 11.25 10.99 -0.73
CA PRO A 166 10.97 9.81 -1.54
C PRO A 166 9.60 9.22 -1.17
N ARG A 167 8.89 8.70 -2.17
CA ARG A 167 7.63 7.96 -2.01
C ARG A 167 7.72 6.68 -2.82
N PHE A 168 7.21 5.60 -2.24
CA PHE A 168 7.03 4.34 -2.95
C PHE A 168 5.72 4.38 -3.72
N ARG A 169 5.73 3.83 -4.93
CA ARG A 169 4.58 3.67 -5.81
C ARG A 169 4.68 2.34 -6.54
N PHE A 170 3.61 1.57 -6.57
CA PHE A 170 3.56 0.28 -7.24
C PHE A 170 3.64 0.42 -8.77
N GLU A 171 3.14 1.52 -9.33
CA GLU A 171 3.24 1.80 -10.77
C GLU A 171 4.69 1.88 -11.24
N GLU A 172 5.58 2.34 -10.37
CA GLU A 172 7.03 2.43 -10.65
C GLU A 172 7.79 1.13 -10.29
N SER A 173 7.16 0.21 -9.55
CA SER A 173 7.83 -0.91 -8.87
C SER A 173 7.42 -2.30 -9.36
N GLY A 174 6.56 -2.39 -10.39
CA GLY A 174 6.13 -3.66 -10.99
C GLY A 174 4.69 -4.09 -10.66
N GLY A 175 3.90 -3.21 -10.04
CA GLY A 175 2.47 -3.41 -9.77
C GLY A 175 2.16 -4.12 -8.45
N PHE A 176 0.88 -4.08 -8.08
CA PHE A 176 0.33 -4.76 -6.89
C PHE A 176 -0.43 -6.03 -7.32
N SER A 177 0.21 -7.18 -7.15
CA SER A 177 -0.33 -8.48 -7.57
C SER A 177 -1.23 -9.09 -6.49
N ASP A 178 -2.13 -9.99 -6.89
CA ASP A 178 -3.00 -10.71 -5.94
C ASP A 178 -2.20 -11.51 -4.92
N ALA A 179 -1.07 -12.09 -5.35
CA ALA A 179 -0.16 -12.81 -4.46
C ALA A 179 0.43 -11.88 -3.38
N LEU A 180 0.80 -10.64 -3.75
CA LEU A 180 1.30 -9.66 -2.77
C LEU A 180 0.20 -9.17 -1.84
N MET A 181 -1.03 -8.98 -2.35
CA MET A 181 -2.20 -8.65 -1.53
C MET A 181 -2.46 -9.72 -0.47
N LEU A 182 -2.45 -11.00 -0.85
CA LEU A 182 -2.64 -12.10 0.10
C LEU A 182 -1.51 -12.17 1.13
N GLN A 183 -0.25 -11.97 0.72
CA GLN A 183 0.87 -11.88 1.66
C GLN A 183 0.73 -10.71 2.63
N TYR A 184 0.26 -9.57 2.16
CA TYR A 184 0.03 -8.38 2.97
C TYR A 184 -1.07 -8.60 4.01
N LEU A 185 -2.19 -9.20 3.61
CA LEU A 185 -3.29 -9.53 4.52
C LEU A 185 -2.89 -10.56 5.58
N ASP A 186 -2.05 -11.54 5.22
CA ASP A 186 -1.61 -12.62 6.11
C ASP A 186 -0.51 -12.16 7.10
N ASP A 187 0.48 -11.41 6.62
CA ASP A 187 1.60 -10.91 7.42
C ASP A 187 1.99 -9.48 6.98
N GLU A 188 1.24 -8.52 7.51
CA GLU A 188 1.39 -7.10 7.20
C GLU A 188 2.82 -6.61 7.47
N THR A 189 3.35 -6.91 8.66
CA THR A 189 4.63 -6.37 9.15
C THR A 189 5.79 -6.82 8.27
N ASN A 190 5.84 -8.12 7.96
CA ASN A 190 6.90 -8.69 7.14
C ASN A 190 6.78 -8.25 5.69
N THR A 191 5.55 -8.16 5.16
CA THR A 191 5.31 -7.75 3.78
C THR A 191 5.71 -6.29 3.55
N VAL A 192 5.33 -5.39 4.46
CA VAL A 192 5.75 -3.98 4.43
C VAL A 192 7.28 -3.88 4.49
N ARG A 193 7.92 -4.59 5.42
CA ARG A 193 9.39 -4.59 5.57
C ARG A 193 10.10 -5.06 4.31
N LYS A 194 9.77 -6.24 3.80
CA LYS A 194 10.39 -6.81 2.59
C LYS A 194 10.18 -5.91 1.37
N THR A 195 9.00 -5.29 1.25
CA THR A 195 8.69 -4.39 0.14
C THR A 195 9.52 -3.10 0.24
N ALA A 196 9.64 -2.52 1.44
CA ALA A 196 10.49 -1.35 1.69
C ALA A 196 11.98 -1.65 1.43
N GLU A 197 12.50 -2.77 1.92
CA GLU A 197 13.87 -3.23 1.67
C GLU A 197 14.15 -3.38 0.17
N ASN A 198 13.25 -4.05 -0.56
CA ASN A 198 13.36 -4.25 -2.00
C ASN A 198 13.30 -2.93 -2.77
N TRP A 199 12.42 -2.01 -2.37
CA TRP A 199 12.33 -0.67 -2.96
C TRP A 199 13.64 0.09 -2.77
N LEU A 200 14.13 0.20 -1.53
CA LEU A 200 15.34 0.95 -1.23
C LEU A 200 16.56 0.33 -1.92
N LYS A 201 16.68 -1.00 -1.92
CA LYS A 201 17.77 -1.69 -2.62
C LYS A 201 17.83 -1.32 -4.11
N LYS A 202 16.68 -1.19 -4.77
CA LYS A 202 16.59 -0.85 -6.20
C LYS A 202 16.77 0.65 -6.46
N SER A 203 16.29 1.51 -5.56
CA SER A 203 16.10 2.94 -5.84
C SER A 203 17.01 3.87 -5.04
N ILE A 204 17.80 3.37 -4.08
CA ILE A 204 18.61 4.23 -3.19
C ILE A 204 19.54 5.17 -3.96
N ALA A 205 20.20 4.72 -5.02
CA ALA A 205 21.06 5.59 -5.83
C ALA A 205 20.29 6.81 -6.37
N ALA A 206 19.11 6.58 -6.97
CA ALA A 206 18.26 7.65 -7.50
C ALA A 206 17.71 8.56 -6.40
N ILE A 207 17.35 8.00 -5.24
CA ILE A 207 16.90 8.76 -4.07
C ILE A 207 17.99 9.72 -3.60
N ILE A 208 19.22 9.22 -3.44
CA ILE A 208 20.37 10.00 -2.98
C ILE A 208 20.73 11.09 -3.98
N GLN A 209 20.73 10.79 -5.27
CA GLN A 209 20.93 11.78 -6.33
C GLN A 209 19.92 12.93 -6.23
N LYS A 210 18.62 12.62 -6.06
CA LYS A 210 17.58 13.63 -5.89
C LYS A 210 17.77 14.42 -4.60
N GLN A 211 18.11 13.78 -3.47
CA GLN A 211 18.40 14.49 -2.22
C GLN A 211 19.54 15.51 -2.38
N ILE A 212 20.62 15.14 -3.06
CA ILE A 212 21.74 16.05 -3.35
C ILE A 212 21.28 17.20 -4.26
N TYR A 213 20.56 16.89 -5.35
CA TYR A 213 20.06 17.89 -6.29
C TYR A 213 19.18 18.95 -5.61
N TYR A 214 18.21 18.53 -4.79
CA TYR A 214 17.36 19.46 -4.04
C TYR A 214 18.13 20.20 -2.94
N GLY A 215 19.18 19.58 -2.37
CA GLY A 215 20.13 20.26 -1.48
C GLY A 215 20.83 21.44 -2.16
N CYS A 216 21.34 21.25 -3.38
CA CYS A 216 21.97 22.34 -4.14
C CYS A 216 20.98 23.47 -4.47
N ILE A 217 19.72 23.15 -4.80
CA ILE A 217 18.68 24.17 -5.02
C ILE A 217 18.43 24.97 -3.74
N ARG A 218 18.29 24.28 -2.60
CA ARG A 218 18.08 24.92 -1.30
C ARG A 218 19.20 25.88 -0.92
N GLU A 219 20.46 25.49 -1.17
CA GLU A 219 21.63 26.34 -0.94
C GLU A 219 21.60 27.60 -1.83
N GLU A 220 21.34 27.45 -3.13
CA GLU A 220 21.24 28.61 -4.05
C GLU A 220 20.07 29.54 -3.65
N LEU A 221 18.92 29.02 -3.20
CA LEU A 221 17.85 29.85 -2.65
C LEU A 221 18.31 30.63 -1.42
N SER A 222 18.98 29.96 -0.48
CA SER A 222 19.47 30.58 0.75
C SER A 222 20.43 31.75 0.44
N GLU A 223 21.32 31.59 -0.54
CA GLU A 223 22.20 32.66 -1.01
C GLU A 223 21.41 33.83 -1.64
N MET A 224 20.41 33.53 -2.47
CA MET A 224 19.54 34.56 -3.06
C MET A 224 18.77 35.34 -2.00
N GLU A 225 18.23 34.66 -1.00
CA GLU A 225 17.51 35.24 0.14
C GLU A 225 18.42 36.17 0.96
N ALA A 226 19.64 35.70 1.28
CA ALA A 226 20.64 36.49 1.99
C ALA A 226 21.05 37.75 1.21
N ALA A 227 21.27 37.62 -0.10
CA ALA A 227 21.62 38.74 -0.97
C ALA A 227 20.48 39.78 -1.07
N ALA A 228 19.22 39.33 -1.13
CA ALA A 228 18.05 40.21 -1.13
C ALA A 228 17.89 40.94 0.20
N ALA A 229 18.09 40.24 1.33
CA ALA A 229 18.04 40.84 2.66
C ALA A 229 19.13 41.90 2.86
N HIS A 230 20.36 41.63 2.39
CA HIS A 230 21.45 42.60 2.44
C HIS A 230 21.12 43.86 1.63
N LYS A 231 20.57 43.72 0.42
CA LYS A 231 20.17 44.87 -0.41
C LYS A 231 19.08 45.71 0.25
N LYS A 232 18.10 45.09 0.91
CA LYS A 232 17.04 45.81 1.64
C LYS A 232 17.55 46.57 2.86
N ARG A 233 18.64 46.11 3.50
CA ARG A 233 19.26 46.82 4.64
C ARG A 233 20.17 47.97 4.23
N ALA A 234 20.66 47.95 2.98
CA ALA A 234 21.56 48.95 2.43
C ALA A 234 20.83 50.05 1.64
N ALA A 235 19.51 49.93 1.47
CA ALA A 235 18.63 50.92 0.85
C ALA A 235 17.82 51.63 1.93
#